data_AF-A0A7R8UIH5-F1
#
_entry.id   AF-A0A7R8UIH5-F1
#
_cell.length_a   1.000
_cell.length_b   1.000
_cell.length_c   1.000
_cell.angle_alpha   90.00
_cell.angle_beta   90.00
_cell.angle_gamma   90.00
#
_symmetry.space_group_name_H-M   'P 1'
#
loop_
_entity.id
_entity.type
_entity.pdbx_description
1 polymer ?
#
loop_
_entity_poly.entity_id
_entity_poly.type
_entity_poly.pdbx_seq_one_letter_code
_entity_poly.pdbx_strand_id
1 'polypeptide(L)'
;MSVLHKIQIVQFYPQDIGPWFIRAETECSATRTEDDDTQFYSVFRAFNGPAVQQIADVIGYPPAQAKYNHLKCIITEHFDVPEKEKAKYSGDFFLGSKKPS
;
A
#
# COMPACT_ATOMS: atom_id res chain seq x y z
N MET A 1 27.86 8.56 15.36
CA MET A 1 26.80 7.59 15.66
C MET A 1 25.59 7.96 14.84
N SER A 2 25.33 7.26 13.73
CA SER A 2 24.16 7.53 12.91
C SER A 2 22.94 7.01 13.67
N VAL A 3 22.03 7.92 14.03
CA VAL A 3 20.75 7.56 14.62
C VAL A 3 20.01 6.74 13.56
N LEU A 4 19.83 5.45 13.80
CA LEU A 4 18.94 4.62 12.98
C LEU A 4 17.54 5.19 13.17
N HIS A 5 17.10 6.04 12.25
CA HIS A 5 15.75 6.55 12.24
C HIS A 5 14.83 5.36 11.96
N LYS A 6 14.17 4.87 13.02
CA LYS A 6 13.15 3.85 12.89
C LYS A 6 11.98 4.49 12.16
N ILE A 7 11.55 3.90 11.04
CA ILE A 7 10.35 4.35 10.35
C ILE A 7 9.18 4.22 11.33
N GLN A 8 8.45 5.30 11.59
CA GLN A 8 7.29 5.32 12.49
C GLN A 8 6.07 5.80 11.71
N ILE A 9 5.37 4.85 11.12
CA ILE A 9 4.12 5.13 10.41
C ILE A 9 3.00 5.17 11.43
N VAL A 10 2.19 6.21 11.38
CA VAL A 10 1.00 6.34 12.23
C VAL A 10 0.00 5.24 11.94
N GLN A 11 -0.80 4.89 12.94
CA GLN A 11 -1.81 3.86 12.85
C GLN A 11 -2.75 4.06 11.65
N PHE A 12 -3.17 3.00 10.98
CA PHE A 12 -4.06 3.08 9.81
C PHE A 12 -5.45 3.57 10.20
N TYR A 13 -5.95 4.56 9.47
CA TYR A 13 -7.29 5.12 9.61
C TYR A 13 -8.05 5.00 8.28
N PRO A 14 -9.13 4.20 8.21
CA PRO A 14 -9.85 3.95 6.97
C PRO A 14 -10.62 5.17 6.45
N GLN A 15 -10.87 6.19 7.28
CA GLN A 15 -11.56 7.41 6.85
C GLN A 15 -10.73 8.36 5.97
N ASP A 16 -9.40 8.26 6.00
CA ASP A 16 -8.49 9.22 5.34
C ASP A 16 -7.27 8.51 4.75
N ILE A 17 -7.52 7.61 3.78
CA ILE A 17 -6.50 6.73 3.19
C ILE A 17 -5.45 7.52 2.42
N GLY A 18 -5.88 8.51 1.61
CA GLY A 18 -4.97 9.34 0.81
C GLY A 18 -3.93 10.09 1.65
N PRO A 19 -4.33 10.95 2.61
CA PRO A 19 -3.41 11.64 3.51
C PRO A 19 -2.54 10.69 4.33
N TRP A 20 -3.06 9.52 4.70
CA TRP A 20 -2.31 8.52 5.44
C TRP A 20 -1.15 7.94 4.62
N PHE A 21 -1.37 7.59 3.34
CA PHE A 21 -0.30 7.13 2.45
C PHE A 21 0.78 8.18 2.23
N ILE A 22 0.39 9.44 2.01
CA ILE A 22 1.34 10.55 1.84
C ILE A 22 2.27 10.65 3.06
N ARG A 23 1.73 10.48 4.27
CA ARG A 23 2.52 10.49 5.49
C ARG A 23 3.44 9.27 5.59
N ALA A 24 2.93 8.08 5.27
CA ALA A 24 3.73 6.85 5.22
C ALA A 24 4.91 6.96 4.24
N GLU A 25 4.68 7.51 3.05
CA GLU A 25 5.69 7.71 2.00
C GLU A 25 6.73 8.75 2.40
N THR A 26 6.28 9.82 3.10
CA THR A 26 7.17 10.85 3.65
C THR A 26 8.13 10.27 4.68
N GLU A 27 7.64 9.42 5.60
CA GLU A 27 8.47 8.76 6.60
C GLU A 27 9.46 7.75 5.97
N CYS A 28 9.01 6.98 4.98
CA CYS A 28 9.91 6.09 4.23
C CYS A 28 11.01 6.87 3.50
N SER A 29 10.66 8.01 2.89
CA SER A 29 11.61 8.91 2.22
C SER A 29 12.59 9.55 3.21
N ALA A 30 12.11 10.01 4.36
CA ALA A 30 12.92 10.63 5.41
C ALA A 30 13.99 9.69 5.98
N THR A 31 13.68 8.38 5.99
CA THR A 31 14.59 7.32 6.45
C THR A 31 15.48 6.74 5.34
N ARG A 32 15.40 7.26 4.10
CA ARG A 32 16.08 6.74 2.90
C ARG A 32 15.76 5.27 2.61
N THR A 33 14.51 4.90 2.83
CA THR A 33 14.02 3.55 2.59
C THR A 33 13.41 3.49 1.19
N GLU A 34 14.22 3.06 0.23
CA GLU A 34 13.84 2.89 -1.19
C GLU A 34 13.49 1.43 -1.54
N ASP A 35 13.72 0.51 -0.61
CA ASP A 35 13.42 -0.91 -0.78
C ASP A 35 11.92 -1.19 -0.63
N ASP A 36 11.32 -1.76 -1.68
CA ASP A 36 9.87 -2.05 -1.77
C ASP A 36 9.40 -2.99 -0.65
N ASP A 37 10.20 -4.00 -0.30
CA ASP A 37 9.92 -4.90 0.81
C ASP A 37 9.87 -4.14 2.14
N THR A 38 10.86 -3.28 2.40
CA THR A 38 10.92 -2.50 3.64
C THR A 38 9.76 -1.51 3.75
N GLN A 39 9.35 -0.89 2.63
CA GLN A 39 8.16 -0.03 2.57
C GLN A 39 6.89 -0.84 2.86
N PHE A 40 6.72 -2.00 2.19
CA PHE A 40 5.60 -2.90 2.40
C PHE A 40 5.47 -3.33 3.87
N TYR A 41 6.53 -3.85 4.49
CA TYR A 41 6.47 -4.28 5.89
C TYR A 41 6.26 -3.11 6.85
N SER A 42 6.82 -1.94 6.53
CA SER A 42 6.67 -0.72 7.34
C SER A 42 5.25 -0.18 7.34
N VAL A 43 4.56 -0.31 6.21
CA VAL A 43 3.18 0.10 6.02
C VAL A 43 2.25 -0.96 6.61
N PHE A 44 2.54 -2.23 6.37
CA PHE A 44 1.81 -3.37 6.95
C PHE A 44 1.76 -3.33 8.48
N ARG A 45 2.88 -3.03 9.16
CA ARG A 45 2.91 -2.97 10.64
C ARG A 45 2.02 -1.86 11.23
N ALA A 46 1.64 -0.87 10.41
CA ALA A 46 0.77 0.24 10.84
C ALA A 46 -0.71 -0.11 10.73
N PHE A 47 -1.06 -1.24 10.11
CA PHE A 47 -2.43 -1.74 10.07
C PHE A 47 -2.86 -2.30 11.42
N ASN A 48 -4.13 -2.08 11.73
CA ASN A 48 -4.77 -2.63 12.91
C ASN A 48 -5.36 -4.01 12.62
N GLY A 49 -5.47 -4.85 13.64
CA GLY A 49 -6.11 -6.18 13.54
C GLY A 49 -7.37 -6.24 12.66
N PRO A 50 -8.39 -5.38 12.83
CA PRO A 50 -9.59 -5.40 11.99
C PRO A 50 -9.34 -4.98 10.53
N ALA A 51 -8.36 -4.12 10.26
CA ALA A 51 -8.01 -3.74 8.90
C ALA A 51 -7.18 -4.85 8.22
N VAL A 52 -6.23 -5.47 8.95
CA VAL A 52 -5.47 -6.64 8.48
C VAL A 52 -6.40 -7.79 8.11
N GLN A 53 -7.42 -8.07 8.93
CA GLN A 53 -8.39 -9.14 8.63
C GLN A 53 -9.15 -8.91 7.32
N GLN A 54 -9.45 -7.66 6.96
CA GLN A 54 -10.18 -7.33 5.74
C GLN A 54 -9.34 -7.50 4.46
N ILE A 55 -8.01 -7.33 4.56
CA ILE A 55 -7.10 -7.51 3.44
C ILE A 55 -6.29 -8.80 3.52
N ALA A 56 -6.51 -9.63 4.55
CA ALA A 56 -5.70 -10.82 4.89
C ALA A 56 -5.50 -11.79 3.73
N ASP A 57 -6.56 -12.00 2.94
CA ASP A 57 -6.56 -12.86 1.75
C ASP A 57 -5.54 -12.36 0.71
N VAL A 58 -5.44 -11.05 0.56
CA VAL A 58 -4.65 -10.39 -0.47
C VAL A 58 -3.18 -10.20 -0.07
N ILE A 59 -2.93 -9.89 1.20
CA ILE A 59 -1.57 -9.87 1.77
C ILE A 59 -0.97 -11.26 1.98
N GLY A 60 -1.80 -12.32 1.96
CA GLY A 60 -1.33 -13.71 2.00
C GLY A 60 -0.61 -14.15 0.72
N TYR A 61 -0.89 -13.50 -0.41
CA TYR A 61 -0.28 -13.77 -1.72
C TYR A 61 0.28 -12.49 -2.37
N PRO A 62 1.31 -11.87 -1.78
CA PRO A 62 1.89 -10.67 -2.36
C PRO A 62 2.61 -11.00 -3.68
N PRO A 63 2.59 -10.08 -4.66
CA PRO A 63 3.33 -10.25 -5.92
C PRO A 63 4.85 -10.23 -5.67
N ALA A 64 5.60 -10.83 -6.60
CA ALA A 64 7.06 -10.92 -6.50
C ALA A 64 7.77 -9.56 -6.57
N GLN A 65 7.12 -8.54 -7.13
CA GLN A 65 7.64 -7.18 -7.29
C GLN A 65 6.51 -6.17 -7.03
N ALA A 66 6.88 -4.94 -6.66
CA ALA A 66 5.94 -3.84 -6.43
C ALA A 66 4.88 -4.15 -5.35
N LYS A 67 5.30 -4.81 -4.26
CA LYS A 67 4.45 -5.20 -3.13
C LYS A 67 3.80 -3.98 -2.50
N TYR A 68 4.53 -2.88 -2.37
CA TYR A 68 4.01 -1.64 -1.81
C TYR A 68 2.90 -1.04 -2.69
N ASN A 69 3.11 -0.95 -4.01
CA ASN A 69 2.10 -0.44 -4.95
C ASN A 69 0.87 -1.34 -5.00
N HIS A 70 1.06 -2.65 -4.97
CA HIS A 70 -0.05 -3.60 -4.91
C HIS A 70 -0.87 -3.40 -3.64
N LEU A 71 -0.20 -3.34 -2.48
CA LEU A 71 -0.83 -3.07 -1.18
C LEU A 71 -1.62 -1.76 -1.23
N LYS A 72 -1.04 -0.68 -1.77
CA LYS A 72 -1.70 0.63 -1.93
C LYS A 72 -2.98 0.52 -2.77
N CYS A 73 -2.91 -0.17 -3.91
CA CYS A 73 -4.06 -0.39 -4.78
C CYS A 73 -5.19 -1.15 -4.07
N ILE A 74 -4.87 -2.21 -3.33
CA ILE A 74 -5.84 -3.02 -2.58
C ILE A 74 -6.51 -2.20 -1.48
N ILE A 75 -5.72 -1.46 -0.70
CA ILE A 75 -6.28 -0.66 0.40
C ILE A 75 -7.19 0.44 -0.16
N THR A 76 -6.79 1.08 -1.25
CA THR A 76 -7.67 2.03 -1.95
C THR A 76 -8.93 1.31 -2.48
N GLU A 77 -8.81 0.14 -3.09
CA GLU A 77 -9.98 -0.61 -3.60
C GLU A 77 -10.95 -1.06 -2.49
N HIS A 78 -10.43 -1.46 -1.33
CA HIS A 78 -11.24 -1.96 -0.23
C HIS A 78 -11.84 -0.85 0.64
N PHE A 79 -11.12 0.26 0.85
CA PHE A 79 -11.52 1.29 1.81
C PHE A 79 -11.89 2.65 1.16
N ASP A 80 -11.47 2.94 -0.07
CA ASP A 80 -11.63 4.25 -0.74
C ASP A 80 -12.80 4.27 -1.75
N VAL A 81 -13.85 3.46 -1.59
CA VAL A 81 -14.89 3.38 -2.64
C VAL A 81 -16.03 4.40 -2.43
N PRO A 82 -16.17 5.43 -3.29
CA PRO A 82 -17.47 5.96 -3.68
C PRO A 82 -18.09 5.07 -4.77
N GLU A 83 -19.38 4.76 -4.64
CA GLU A 83 -20.17 3.78 -5.43
C GLU A 83 -20.07 3.89 -6.97
N LYS A 84 -19.56 5.00 -7.51
CA LYS A 84 -19.68 5.36 -8.95
C LYS A 84 -18.42 5.14 -9.80
N GLU A 85 -17.25 4.86 -9.23
CA GLU A 85 -15.98 4.73 -10.00
C GLU A 85 -15.35 3.32 -10.02
N LYS A 86 -16.05 2.30 -9.49
CA LYS A 86 -15.62 0.89 -9.57
C LYS A 86 -15.34 0.39 -10.99
N ALA A 87 -15.88 1.04 -12.02
CA ALA A 87 -15.76 0.58 -13.41
C ALA A 87 -14.45 1.00 -14.12
N LYS A 88 -13.66 1.93 -13.58
CA LYS A 88 -12.52 2.51 -14.30
C LYS A 88 -11.16 1.93 -13.91
N TYR A 89 -11.01 1.45 -12.67
CA TYR A 89 -9.72 1.05 -12.12
C TYR A 89 -9.42 -0.46 -12.22
N SER A 90 -10.41 -1.34 -12.45
CA SER A 90 -10.15 -2.77 -12.73
C SER A 90 -9.55 -3.04 -14.12
N GLY A 91 -9.39 -2.03 -14.97
CA GLY A 91 -8.89 -2.19 -16.35
C GLY A 91 -7.38 -2.03 -16.53
N ASP A 92 -6.67 -1.37 -15.60
CA ASP A 92 -5.28 -0.92 -15.85
C ASP A 92 -4.21 -1.67 -15.03
N PHE A 93 -4.59 -2.29 -13.90
CA PHE A 93 -3.63 -3.01 -13.04
C PHE A 93 -3.26 -4.41 -13.54
N PHE A 94 -4.00 -4.96 -14.51
CA PHE A 94 -3.71 -6.25 -15.16
C PHE A 94 -3.48 -6.09 -16.67
N LEU A 95 -2.50 -5.28 -17.09
CA LEU A 95 -2.01 -5.40 -18.48
C LEU A 95 -0.49 -5.21 -18.64
N GLY A 96 0.26 -5.88 -17.77
CA GLY A 96 1.56 -6.40 -18.19
C GLY A 96 1.36 -7.63 -19.08
N SER A 97 1.34 -7.45 -20.40
CA SER A 97 1.70 -8.41 -21.48
C SER A 97 0.65 -8.61 -22.57
N LYS A 98 0.69 -7.75 -23.60
CA LYS A 98 0.94 -8.19 -24.99
C LYS A 98 1.03 -6.99 -25.95
N LYS A 99 2.21 -6.76 -26.54
CA LYS A 99 2.26 -6.44 -27.98
C LYS A 99 1.67 -7.65 -28.72
N PRO A 100 0.69 -7.45 -29.61
CA PRO A 100 0.99 -7.31 -31.05
C PRO A 100 0.11 -6.19 -31.66
N SER A 101 0.40 -5.54 -32.78
CA SER A 101 1.17 -5.88 -33.99
C SER A 101 1.87 -4.64 -34.53
#